data_AF-A0A5B6VCN9-F1
#
_entry.id   AF-A0A5B6VCN9-F1
#
_cell.length_a   1.000
_cell.length_b   1.000
_cell.length_c   1.000
_cell.angle_alpha   90.00
_cell.angle_beta   90.00
_cell.angle_gamma   90.00
#
_symmetry.space_group_name_H-M   'P 1'
#
loop_
_entity.id
_entity.type
_entity.pdbx_description
1 polymer ?
#
loop_
_entity_poly.entity_id
_entity_poly.type
_entity_poly.pdbx_seq_one_letter_code
_entity_poly.pdbx_strand_id
1 'polypeptide(L)'
;MDWIKKIFKGSGQKNSEGHYHGDYAEDPQFYAPSGTGDMWQEHENEEIDRAIALSLLEESQKERNIINDESQLEEDEQLARAIQESLRFEPPPQYENANTFQPIPIHFPMGYRICAGCNTEIGHGRFLNCLNAFWHPECFRCHACNLPISDYEFSVSGNYRFHKSCYKERYHPKCDVCSHFIPTNPAGLIEYRAHPFWIQKYCPSHEHDDTPRCCSCERMEPQDTGYVALDDGRKLCLECLDSAVMDTKECQPLYLDIQEFYEGLNMKVEQQVPLLLVERQALNEAREGEKNGHYHMPETRGLCLSEEQTVSTILRRPSFGTGNRAMDMITEPYKLTRRCEVTAILILYGLPRLLTGSILAHEMMHAWMRLQGFQTLSQDVEEGICQVLAHMWIATQLDSSSSSDVAPTSSLGSSRIRKGKRPEFERKLGEFFRHQIESDTSPVYGDGFRAGNQAVYKYGLGRTLEHIRMTGRFPY
;
A
#
# COMPACT_ATOMS: atom_id res chain seq x y z
N MET A 1 -2.83 54.21 -19.43
CA MET A 1 -3.33 54.89 -20.65
C MET A 1 -2.77 54.13 -21.83
N ASP A 2 -3.68 53.50 -22.55
CA ASP A 2 -3.51 52.29 -23.34
C ASP A 2 -2.82 52.44 -24.70
N TRP A 3 -2.14 51.37 -25.13
CA TRP A 3 -1.80 51.13 -26.53
C TRP A 3 -1.86 49.59 -26.78
N ILE A 4 -2.92 49.07 -27.41
CA ILE A 4 -3.19 48.87 -28.86
C ILE A 4 -2.78 47.49 -29.40
N LYS A 5 -3.83 46.67 -29.66
CA LYS A 5 -4.18 45.86 -30.86
C LYS A 5 -3.06 45.17 -31.68
N LYS A 6 -3.29 43.87 -31.99
CA LYS A 6 -3.61 43.28 -33.33
C LYS A 6 -3.36 41.76 -33.30
N ILE A 7 -4.32 40.88 -33.61
CA ILE A 7 -4.95 40.54 -34.90
C ILE A 7 -4.05 39.68 -35.83
N PHE A 8 -4.39 38.39 -35.84
CA PHE A 8 -4.51 37.43 -36.97
C PHE A 8 -3.30 36.73 -37.61
N LYS A 9 -3.61 35.47 -38.00
CA LYS A 9 -2.96 34.50 -38.92
C LYS A 9 -1.85 33.64 -38.30
N GLY A 10 -1.85 32.32 -38.44
CA GLY A 10 -2.71 31.43 -39.21
C GLY A 10 -1.90 30.20 -39.68
N SER A 11 -2.62 29.07 -39.88
CA SER A 11 -2.21 27.83 -40.57
C SER A 11 -1.01 27.04 -39.99
N GLY A 12 -0.99 25.72 -39.90
CA GLY A 12 -1.79 24.70 -40.57
C GLY A 12 -0.86 23.64 -41.16
N GLN A 13 -1.04 22.39 -40.72
CA GLN A 13 -0.74 21.11 -41.40
C GLN A 13 0.69 20.54 -41.49
N LYS A 14 0.82 19.38 -40.80
CA LYS A 14 1.14 18.01 -41.29
C LYS A 14 2.55 17.63 -41.79
N ASN A 15 2.99 16.52 -41.19
CA ASN A 15 3.74 15.35 -41.70
C ASN A 15 5.20 15.54 -42.14
N SER A 16 6.13 14.82 -41.50
CA SER A 16 6.63 13.54 -42.03
C SER A 16 7.73 12.94 -41.15
N GLU A 17 7.80 11.61 -41.21
CA GLU A 17 8.69 10.66 -40.55
C GLU A 17 10.19 10.98 -40.58
N GLY A 18 10.88 10.55 -39.51
CA GLY A 18 12.32 10.35 -39.47
C GLY A 18 12.65 9.29 -38.42
N HIS A 19 12.75 8.04 -38.86
CA HIS A 19 13.18 6.88 -38.08
C HIS A 19 14.59 7.10 -37.50
N TYR A 20 14.76 6.82 -36.20
CA TYR A 20 16.04 6.37 -35.65
C TYR A 20 15.79 5.23 -34.67
N HIS A 21 16.20 4.04 -35.10
CA HIS A 21 16.32 2.82 -34.30
C HIS A 21 17.47 2.98 -33.29
N GLY A 22 17.25 2.55 -32.06
CA GLY A 22 18.27 2.36 -31.04
C GLY A 22 17.77 1.34 -30.02
N ASP A 23 18.00 0.06 -30.33
CA ASP A 23 17.79 -1.07 -29.42
C ASP A 23 18.65 -0.92 -28.16
N TYR A 24 18.03 -0.94 -26.99
CA TYR A 24 18.64 -1.50 -25.78
C TYR A 24 17.54 -2.17 -24.95
N ALA A 25 17.63 -3.50 -24.86
CA ALA A 25 16.85 -4.33 -23.97
C ALA A 25 17.35 -4.16 -22.53
N GLU A 26 16.45 -3.92 -21.58
CA GLU A 26 16.72 -4.06 -20.15
C GLU A 26 15.83 -5.18 -19.59
N ASP A 27 16.51 -6.24 -19.15
CA ASP A 27 16.02 -7.33 -18.31
C ASP A 27 16.46 -7.01 -16.87
N PRO A 28 15.55 -6.89 -15.88
CA PRO A 28 15.94 -6.88 -14.47
C PRO A 28 15.59 -8.22 -13.79
N GLN A 29 16.57 -9.12 -13.76
CA GLN A 29 16.60 -10.24 -12.81
C GLN A 29 16.94 -9.70 -11.41
N PHE A 30 15.94 -9.65 -10.52
CA PHE A 30 16.16 -9.36 -9.10
C PHE A 30 16.39 -10.67 -8.33
N TYR A 31 17.61 -10.81 -7.79
CA TYR A 31 17.96 -11.76 -6.74
C TYR A 31 17.49 -11.21 -5.38
N ALA A 32 16.69 -11.98 -4.64
CA ALA A 32 16.28 -11.68 -3.27
C ALA A 32 17.26 -12.28 -2.25
N PRO A 33 17.57 -11.60 -1.12
CA PRO A 33 18.27 -12.20 0.01
C PRO A 33 17.29 -12.74 1.07
N SER A 34 17.51 -13.99 1.47
CA SER A 34 16.74 -14.71 2.48
C SER A 34 17.14 -14.32 3.92
N GLY A 35 16.15 -14.05 4.77
CA GLY A 35 16.29 -13.87 6.21
C GLY A 35 15.07 -14.46 6.92
N THR A 36 15.32 -15.50 7.70
CA THR A 36 14.38 -16.48 8.24
C THR A 36 13.61 -16.00 9.46
N GLY A 37 12.28 -16.19 9.47
CA GLY A 37 11.48 -16.07 10.68
C GLY A 37 9.96 -16.11 10.52
N ASP A 38 9.40 -17.01 9.68
CA ASP A 38 8.03 -17.59 9.79
C ASP A 38 7.78 -18.57 8.62
N MET A 39 8.55 -19.66 8.57
CA MET A 39 8.67 -20.55 7.40
C MET A 39 7.94 -21.89 7.56
N TRP A 40 6.62 -21.91 7.71
CA TRP A 40 5.88 -23.20 7.69
C TRP A 40 4.52 -23.19 6.97
N GLN A 41 3.97 -22.03 6.57
CA GLN A 41 2.72 -21.98 5.77
C GLN A 41 2.91 -21.46 4.34
N GLU A 42 4.01 -20.78 4.02
CA GLU A 42 4.25 -20.21 2.70
C GLU A 42 4.93 -21.21 1.73
N HIS A 43 5.74 -22.15 2.25
CA HIS A 43 6.48 -23.12 1.42
C HIS A 43 5.58 -24.17 0.74
N GLU A 44 4.47 -24.57 1.39
CA GLU A 44 3.53 -25.53 0.81
C GLU A 44 2.80 -24.94 -0.40
N ASN A 45 2.51 -23.63 -0.41
CA ASN A 45 1.80 -22.98 -1.51
C ASN A 45 2.70 -22.80 -2.74
N GLU A 46 3.96 -22.43 -2.55
CA GLU A 46 4.92 -22.29 -3.66
C GLU A 46 5.26 -23.64 -4.32
N GLU A 47 5.34 -24.73 -3.54
CA GLU A 47 5.55 -26.07 -4.09
C GLU A 47 4.33 -26.59 -4.90
N ILE A 48 3.12 -26.26 -4.45
CA ILE A 48 1.87 -26.61 -5.16
C ILE A 48 1.77 -25.84 -6.49
N ASP A 49 2.05 -24.54 -6.49
CA ASP A 49 2.03 -23.72 -7.71
C ASP A 49 3.09 -24.18 -8.73
N ARG A 50 4.25 -24.64 -8.25
CA ARG A 50 5.31 -25.21 -9.10
C ARG A 50 4.90 -26.56 -9.70
N ALA A 51 4.17 -27.39 -8.96
CA ALA A 51 3.67 -28.68 -9.44
C ALA A 51 2.55 -28.53 -10.49
N ILE A 52 1.69 -27.49 -10.34
CA ILE A 52 0.65 -27.16 -11.31
C ILE A 52 1.28 -26.67 -12.63
N ALA A 53 2.30 -25.82 -12.55
CA ALA A 53 3.00 -25.32 -13.73
C ALA A 53 3.69 -26.45 -14.54
N LEU A 54 4.28 -27.44 -13.86
CA LEU A 54 4.90 -28.60 -14.52
C LEU A 54 3.87 -29.53 -15.16
N SER A 55 2.72 -29.73 -14.52
CA SER A 55 1.63 -30.58 -15.05
C SER A 55 1.00 -30.00 -16.34
N LEU A 56 0.81 -28.67 -16.38
CA LEU A 56 0.29 -27.98 -17.57
C LEU A 56 1.28 -28.00 -18.75
N LEU A 57 2.58 -28.00 -18.46
CA LEU A 57 3.64 -28.12 -19.47
C LEU A 57 3.67 -29.53 -20.10
N GLU A 58 3.46 -30.59 -19.30
CA GLU A 58 3.38 -31.98 -19.80
C GLU A 58 2.12 -32.23 -20.66
N GLU A 59 0.97 -31.63 -20.31
CA GLU A 59 -0.26 -31.74 -21.12
C GLU A 59 -0.12 -31.05 -22.49
N SER A 60 0.53 -29.88 -22.54
CA SER A 60 0.78 -29.16 -23.80
C SER A 60 1.75 -29.86 -24.76
N GLN A 61 2.57 -30.78 -24.25
CA GLN A 61 3.47 -31.61 -25.05
C GLN A 61 2.77 -32.88 -25.55
N LYS A 62 1.81 -33.42 -24.79
CA LYS A 62 0.94 -34.53 -25.23
C LYS A 62 0.01 -34.12 -26.36
N GLU A 63 -0.59 -32.92 -26.31
CA GLU A 63 -1.48 -32.43 -27.39
C GLU A 63 -0.73 -32.23 -28.72
N ARG A 64 0.56 -31.91 -28.69
CA ARG A 64 1.38 -31.78 -29.91
C ARG A 64 1.76 -33.13 -30.55
N ASN A 65 1.67 -34.24 -29.83
CA ASN A 65 2.00 -35.57 -30.35
C ASN A 65 0.78 -36.35 -30.88
N ILE A 66 -0.44 -35.80 -30.81
CA ILE A 66 -1.69 -36.47 -31.24
C ILE A 66 -2.09 -36.12 -32.70
N ILE A 67 -1.26 -35.36 -33.43
CA ILE A 67 -1.47 -35.06 -34.85
C ILE A 67 -0.58 -35.98 -35.71
N ASN A 68 -0.72 -37.31 -35.58
CA ASN A 68 -0.33 -38.30 -36.61
C ASN A 68 -0.58 -39.73 -36.12
N ASP A 69 -1.82 -40.20 -36.16
CA ASP A 69 -2.03 -41.66 -36.16
C ASP A 69 -3.27 -42.04 -36.99
N GLU A 70 -3.03 -42.66 -38.15
CA GLU A 70 -4.05 -43.14 -39.11
C GLU A 70 -4.88 -44.33 -38.58
N SER A 71 -4.61 -44.80 -37.36
CA SER A 71 -5.29 -45.96 -36.76
C SER A 71 -6.70 -45.66 -36.22
N GLN A 72 -7.03 -44.41 -35.88
CA GLN A 72 -8.32 -44.05 -35.27
C GLN A 72 -9.49 -43.94 -36.26
N LEU A 73 -9.24 -43.77 -37.56
CA LEU A 73 -10.30 -43.59 -38.56
C LEU A 73 -10.99 -44.91 -38.95
N GLU A 74 -10.31 -46.04 -38.78
CA GLU A 74 -10.83 -47.35 -39.18
C GLU A 74 -11.78 -47.97 -38.12
N GLU A 75 -11.62 -47.57 -36.85
CA GLU A 75 -12.48 -48.00 -35.74
C GLU A 75 -13.82 -47.22 -35.71
N ASP A 76 -13.77 -45.91 -35.99
CA ASP A 76 -14.96 -45.06 -36.06
C ASP A 76 -15.90 -45.44 -37.23
N GLU A 77 -15.33 -45.92 -38.35
CA GLU A 77 -16.11 -46.40 -39.50
C GLU A 77 -16.81 -47.74 -39.23
N GLN A 78 -16.22 -48.61 -38.42
CA GLN A 78 -16.83 -49.88 -38.00
C GLN A 78 -17.97 -49.65 -37.00
N LEU A 79 -17.82 -48.67 -36.11
CA LEU A 79 -18.86 -48.27 -35.17
C LEU A 79 -20.08 -47.66 -35.88
N ALA A 80 -19.86 -46.85 -36.92
CA ALA A 80 -20.94 -46.26 -37.72
C ALA A 80 -21.77 -47.31 -38.49
N ARG A 81 -21.14 -48.39 -38.99
CA ARG A 81 -21.84 -49.50 -39.66
C ARG A 81 -22.71 -50.31 -38.71
N ALA A 82 -22.22 -50.58 -37.49
CA ALA A 82 -22.98 -51.30 -36.47
C ALA A 82 -24.26 -50.55 -36.05
N ILE A 83 -24.22 -49.21 -36.00
CA ILE A 83 -25.38 -48.38 -35.67
C ILE A 83 -26.42 -48.40 -36.81
N GLN A 84 -26.00 -48.33 -38.07
CA GLN A 84 -26.91 -48.40 -39.23
C GLN A 84 -27.59 -49.77 -39.38
N GLU A 85 -26.92 -50.86 -39.01
CA GLU A 85 -27.49 -52.21 -39.08
C GLU A 85 -28.56 -52.45 -38.00
N SER A 86 -28.43 -51.79 -36.85
CA SER A 86 -29.42 -51.82 -35.76
C SER A 86 -30.73 -51.05 -36.03
N LEU A 87 -30.81 -50.30 -37.15
CA LEU A 87 -31.96 -49.45 -37.51
C LEU A 87 -32.86 -50.03 -38.61
N ARG A 88 -32.69 -51.30 -39.01
CA ARG A 88 -33.61 -51.97 -39.96
C ARG A 88 -34.77 -52.64 -39.22
N PHE A 89 -35.95 -52.02 -39.26
CA PHE A 89 -37.22 -52.66 -38.89
C PHE A 89 -38.03 -53.01 -40.16
N GLU A 90 -38.44 -54.28 -40.28
CA GLU A 90 -39.50 -54.74 -41.20
C GLU A 90 -40.89 -54.30 -40.70
N PRO A 91 -41.89 -54.10 -41.59
CA PRO A 91 -43.24 -53.68 -41.18
C PRO A 91 -44.07 -54.84 -40.60
N PRO A 92 -44.99 -54.59 -39.65
CA PRO A 92 -45.76 -55.65 -38.98
C PRO A 92 -47.01 -56.09 -39.78
N PRO A 93 -47.47 -57.36 -39.65
CA PRO A 93 -48.77 -57.80 -40.16
C PRO A 93 -49.92 -57.38 -39.22
N GLN A 94 -51.11 -57.37 -39.79
CA GLN A 94 -52.37 -56.86 -39.25
C GLN A 94 -52.87 -57.62 -38.01
N TYR A 95 -53.56 -56.86 -37.14
CA TYR A 95 -54.24 -57.28 -35.91
C TYR A 95 -55.39 -58.26 -36.15
N GLU A 96 -55.45 -59.34 -35.36
CA GLU A 96 -56.71 -59.85 -34.79
C GLU A 96 -56.57 -60.12 -33.28
N ASN A 97 -57.44 -59.42 -32.56
CA ASN A 97 -57.99 -59.53 -31.20
C ASN A 97 -57.73 -60.83 -30.38
N ALA A 98 -57.19 -60.68 -29.15
CA ALA A 98 -57.77 -61.23 -27.91
C ALA A 98 -56.96 -60.83 -26.65
N ASN A 99 -57.68 -60.33 -25.64
CA ASN A 99 -57.21 -60.04 -24.28
C ASN A 99 -56.63 -61.27 -23.55
N THR A 100 -55.64 -61.05 -22.66
CA THR A 100 -55.71 -61.19 -21.18
C THR A 100 -54.33 -61.56 -20.56
N PHE A 101 -54.02 -60.99 -19.39
CA PHE A 101 -53.03 -61.37 -18.35
C PHE A 101 -51.71 -60.58 -18.18
N GLN A 102 -51.80 -59.62 -17.24
CA GLN A 102 -50.89 -59.13 -16.19
C GLN A 102 -49.36 -59.06 -16.37
N PRO A 103 -48.70 -57.93 -15.96
CA PRO A 103 -47.28 -57.71 -16.19
C PRO A 103 -46.39 -58.34 -15.10
N ILE A 104 -45.38 -59.09 -15.55
CA ILE A 104 -44.23 -59.53 -14.77
C ILE A 104 -43.32 -58.30 -14.55
N PRO A 105 -42.89 -57.97 -13.31
CA PRO A 105 -41.99 -56.85 -13.08
C PRO A 105 -40.58 -57.22 -13.55
N ILE A 106 -40.20 -56.66 -14.69
CA ILE A 106 -38.82 -56.71 -15.19
C ILE A 106 -37.98 -55.81 -14.28
N HIS A 107 -37.28 -56.41 -13.32
CA HIS A 107 -36.21 -55.73 -12.58
C HIS A 107 -35.03 -55.52 -13.54
N PHE A 108 -34.91 -54.31 -14.07
CA PHE A 108 -33.64 -53.85 -14.60
C PHE A 108 -32.75 -53.44 -13.42
N PRO A 109 -31.50 -53.91 -13.31
CA PRO A 109 -30.56 -53.38 -12.33
C PRO A 109 -30.14 -51.99 -12.81
N MET A 110 -30.96 -50.99 -12.49
CA MET A 110 -30.62 -49.59 -12.61
C MET A 110 -29.52 -49.35 -11.57
N GLY A 111 -28.30 -49.05 -12.01
CA GLY A 111 -27.21 -48.74 -11.08
C GLY A 111 -27.67 -47.73 -10.04
N TYR A 112 -27.65 -48.12 -8.76
CA TYR A 112 -28.10 -47.29 -7.65
C TYR A 112 -27.27 -46.01 -7.62
N ARG A 113 -27.93 -44.85 -7.81
CA ARG A 113 -27.27 -43.54 -7.74
C ARG A 113 -27.36 -43.05 -6.31
N ILE A 114 -26.22 -42.95 -5.64
CA ILE A 114 -26.17 -42.46 -4.25
C ILE A 114 -25.87 -40.97 -4.26
N CYS A 115 -26.67 -40.18 -3.55
CA CYS A 115 -26.47 -38.74 -3.40
C CYS A 115 -25.23 -38.46 -2.54
N ALA A 116 -24.23 -37.75 -3.07
CA ALA A 116 -23.03 -37.39 -2.33
C ALA A 116 -23.25 -36.40 -1.16
N GLY A 117 -24.41 -35.72 -1.11
CA GLY A 117 -24.74 -34.79 -0.03
C GLY A 117 -25.43 -35.43 1.18
N CYS A 118 -26.28 -36.45 0.99
CA CYS A 118 -27.04 -37.09 2.06
C CYS A 118 -26.83 -38.62 2.16
N ASN A 119 -26.02 -39.18 1.26
CA ASN A 119 -25.69 -40.60 1.17
C ASN A 119 -26.90 -41.55 1.03
N THR A 120 -28.01 -41.05 0.50
CA THR A 120 -29.21 -41.84 0.22
C THR A 120 -29.42 -42.03 -1.28
N GLU A 121 -30.18 -43.06 -1.64
CA GLU A 121 -30.51 -43.37 -3.03
C GLU A 121 -31.33 -42.25 -3.69
N ILE A 122 -30.90 -41.87 -4.88
CA ILE A 122 -31.61 -40.97 -5.77
C ILE A 122 -32.58 -41.83 -6.57
N GLY A 123 -33.87 -41.77 -6.19
CA GLY A 123 -34.95 -42.49 -6.89
C GLY A 123 -35.25 -41.94 -8.29
N HIS A 124 -36.47 -42.13 -8.79
CA HIS A 124 -36.90 -41.72 -10.15
C HIS A 124 -37.10 -40.19 -10.36
N GLY A 125 -36.50 -39.35 -9.52
CA GLY A 125 -36.65 -37.88 -9.54
C GLY A 125 -35.60 -37.16 -10.39
N ARG A 126 -35.70 -35.83 -10.45
CA ARG A 126 -34.62 -34.98 -11.03
C ARG A 126 -33.37 -35.07 -10.16
N PHE A 127 -32.21 -35.20 -10.79
CA PHE A 127 -30.92 -35.31 -10.11
C PHE A 127 -29.86 -34.47 -10.84
N LEU A 128 -28.85 -34.05 -10.12
CA LEU A 128 -27.69 -33.33 -10.66
C LEU A 128 -26.52 -34.30 -10.79
N ASN A 129 -25.81 -34.25 -11.91
CA ASN A 129 -24.55 -34.98 -12.12
C ASN A 129 -23.45 -33.96 -12.38
N CYS A 130 -22.57 -33.75 -11.42
CA CYS A 130 -21.45 -32.83 -11.51
C CYS A 130 -20.38 -33.20 -10.48
N LEU A 131 -19.13 -32.79 -10.72
CA LEU A 131 -17.97 -33.15 -9.88
C LEU A 131 -17.82 -34.68 -9.69
N ASN A 132 -18.08 -35.44 -10.76
CA ASN A 132 -18.07 -36.91 -10.77
C ASN A 132 -18.97 -37.58 -9.73
N ALA A 133 -20.04 -36.91 -9.28
CA ALA A 133 -20.98 -37.41 -8.28
C ALA A 133 -22.43 -37.05 -8.60
N PHE A 134 -23.36 -37.81 -8.03
CA PHE A 134 -24.79 -37.55 -8.14
C PHE A 134 -25.30 -36.81 -6.90
N TRP A 135 -26.23 -35.89 -7.09
CA TRP A 135 -26.80 -35.09 -6.01
C TRP A 135 -28.32 -34.96 -6.18
N HIS A 136 -29.05 -35.00 -5.07
CA HIS A 136 -30.38 -34.42 -5.04
C HIS A 136 -30.27 -32.89 -5.28
N PRO A 137 -31.20 -32.28 -6.03
CA PRO A 137 -31.21 -30.83 -6.24
C PRO A 137 -31.15 -30.05 -4.92
N GLU A 138 -31.81 -30.56 -3.88
CA GLU A 138 -31.83 -29.94 -2.56
C GLU A 138 -30.54 -30.17 -1.75
N CYS A 139 -29.76 -31.20 -2.06
CA CYS A 139 -28.52 -31.52 -1.36
C CYS A 139 -27.30 -30.80 -1.97
N PHE A 140 -27.41 -30.33 -3.20
CA PHE A 140 -26.37 -29.53 -3.86
C PHE A 140 -26.45 -28.07 -3.42
N ARG A 141 -25.89 -27.76 -2.25
CA ARG A 141 -26.03 -26.45 -1.59
C ARG A 141 -24.76 -25.61 -1.65
N CYS A 142 -24.96 -24.30 -1.75
CA CYS A 142 -23.90 -23.31 -1.61
C CYS A 142 -23.42 -23.28 -0.16
N HIS A 143 -22.11 -23.43 0.06
CA HIS A 143 -21.51 -23.37 1.39
C HIS A 143 -21.65 -21.98 2.04
N ALA A 144 -21.87 -20.93 1.25
CA ALA A 144 -22.00 -19.58 1.77
C ALA A 144 -23.38 -19.23 2.34
N CYS A 145 -24.45 -19.53 1.59
CA CYS A 145 -25.82 -19.17 1.96
C CYS A 145 -26.67 -20.38 2.36
N ASN A 146 -26.14 -21.61 2.25
CA ASN A 146 -26.83 -22.87 2.50
C ASN A 146 -28.08 -23.11 1.63
N LEU A 147 -28.30 -22.31 0.59
CA LEU A 147 -29.37 -22.52 -0.38
C LEU A 147 -28.93 -23.48 -1.49
N PRO A 148 -29.86 -24.24 -2.08
CA PRO A 148 -29.59 -25.06 -3.27
C PRO A 148 -29.01 -24.23 -4.42
N ILE A 149 -28.03 -24.78 -5.13
CA ILE A 149 -27.50 -24.20 -6.37
C ILE A 149 -28.26 -24.84 -7.52
N SER A 150 -29.17 -24.07 -8.12
CA SER A 150 -29.93 -24.45 -9.32
C SER A 150 -29.34 -23.89 -10.61
N ASP A 151 -28.31 -23.04 -10.51
CA ASP A 151 -27.68 -22.39 -11.66
C ASP A 151 -26.88 -23.40 -12.49
N TYR A 152 -26.83 -23.19 -13.81
CA TYR A 152 -26.06 -24.03 -14.73
C TYR A 152 -24.55 -23.97 -14.46
N GLU A 153 -24.07 -22.83 -13.95
CA GLU A 153 -22.66 -22.58 -13.66
C GLU A 153 -22.48 -22.20 -12.19
N PHE A 154 -21.46 -22.78 -11.55
CA PHE A 154 -21.15 -22.57 -10.13
C PHE A 154 -19.63 -22.51 -9.91
N SER A 155 -19.21 -22.00 -8.76
CA SER A 155 -17.79 -21.88 -8.42
C SER A 155 -17.43 -22.91 -7.35
N VAL A 156 -16.22 -23.46 -7.44
CA VAL A 156 -15.69 -24.45 -6.49
C VAL A 156 -14.40 -23.91 -5.91
N SER A 157 -14.22 -24.05 -4.60
CA SER A 157 -12.96 -23.80 -3.92
C SER A 157 -12.70 -24.94 -2.95
N GLY A 158 -11.68 -25.76 -3.27
CA GLY A 158 -11.48 -27.05 -2.62
C GLY A 158 -12.71 -27.95 -2.77
N ASN A 159 -13.26 -28.42 -1.65
CA ASN A 159 -14.46 -29.26 -1.62
C ASN A 159 -15.78 -28.48 -1.48
N TYR A 160 -15.71 -27.15 -1.40
CA TYR A 160 -16.86 -26.28 -1.16
C TYR A 160 -17.39 -25.70 -2.46
N ARG A 161 -18.71 -25.69 -2.60
CA ARG A 161 -19.44 -25.21 -3.77
C ARG A 161 -20.12 -23.91 -3.42
N PHE A 162 -20.15 -22.98 -4.35
CA PHE A 162 -20.70 -21.65 -4.15
C PHE A 162 -21.52 -21.25 -5.37
N HIS A 163 -22.58 -20.46 -5.17
CA HIS A 163 -23.13 -19.66 -6.27
C HIS A 163 -22.02 -18.74 -6.80
N LYS A 164 -22.01 -18.44 -8.11
CA LYS A 164 -21.04 -17.50 -8.70
C LYS A 164 -21.02 -16.15 -7.96
N SER A 165 -22.20 -15.65 -7.62
CA SER A 165 -22.37 -14.42 -6.83
C SER A 165 -21.80 -14.56 -5.41
N CYS A 166 -22.12 -15.65 -4.70
CA CYS A 166 -21.60 -15.89 -3.35
C CYS A 166 -20.08 -16.10 -3.32
N TYR A 167 -19.53 -16.74 -4.35
CA TYR A 167 -18.09 -16.89 -4.51
C TYR A 167 -17.44 -15.53 -4.74
N LYS A 168 -18.00 -14.73 -5.66
CA LYS A 168 -17.55 -13.36 -5.91
C LYS A 168 -17.57 -12.52 -4.64
N GLU A 169 -18.67 -12.50 -3.90
CA GLU A 169 -18.76 -11.73 -2.65
C GLU A 169 -17.73 -12.12 -1.58
N ARG A 170 -17.29 -13.39 -1.56
CA ARG A 170 -16.34 -13.88 -0.54
C ARG A 170 -14.88 -13.76 -0.96
N TYR A 171 -14.57 -14.03 -2.22
CA TYR A 171 -13.18 -14.19 -2.67
C TYR A 171 -12.74 -13.08 -3.63
N HIS A 172 -13.67 -12.33 -4.20
CA HIS A 172 -13.32 -11.25 -5.11
C HIS A 172 -12.92 -10.01 -4.30
N PRO A 173 -11.68 -9.50 -4.45
CA PRO A 173 -11.24 -8.31 -3.73
C PRO A 173 -12.07 -7.10 -4.14
N LYS A 174 -12.40 -6.27 -3.15
CA LYS A 174 -13.01 -4.95 -3.33
C LYS A 174 -11.91 -3.90 -3.27
N CYS A 175 -12.09 -2.83 -4.03
CA CYS A 175 -11.20 -1.68 -4.03
C CYS A 175 -11.50 -0.80 -2.81
N ASP A 176 -10.48 -0.46 -2.04
CA ASP A 176 -10.60 0.41 -0.86
C ASP A 176 -10.85 1.89 -1.20
N VAL A 177 -10.79 2.26 -2.49
CA VAL A 177 -11.01 3.62 -2.99
C VAL A 177 -12.44 3.79 -3.51
N CYS A 178 -12.86 2.97 -4.48
CA CYS A 178 -14.20 3.08 -5.08
C CYS A 178 -15.23 2.12 -4.48
N SER A 179 -14.88 1.28 -3.51
CA SER A 179 -15.78 0.31 -2.86
C SER A 179 -16.38 -0.76 -3.80
N HIS A 180 -15.97 -0.82 -5.06
CA HIS A 180 -16.42 -1.80 -6.06
C HIS A 180 -15.48 -3.02 -6.13
N PHE A 181 -15.96 -4.14 -6.67
CA PHE A 181 -15.10 -5.27 -7.03
C PHE A 181 -14.08 -4.86 -8.08
N ILE A 182 -12.81 -5.22 -7.86
CA ILE A 182 -11.73 -4.89 -8.79
C ILE A 182 -11.98 -5.61 -10.13
N PRO A 183 -11.95 -4.94 -11.29
CA PRO A 183 -12.24 -5.63 -12.55
C PRO A 183 -11.16 -6.66 -12.90
N THR A 184 -11.56 -7.74 -13.58
CA THR A 184 -10.61 -8.68 -14.22
C THR A 184 -10.04 -8.05 -15.49
N ASN A 185 -8.76 -8.28 -15.76
CA ASN A 185 -8.11 -7.87 -16.99
C ASN A 185 -8.63 -8.70 -18.20
N PRO A 186 -8.23 -8.38 -19.45
CA PRO A 186 -8.66 -9.13 -20.63
C PRO A 186 -8.29 -10.62 -20.62
N ALA A 187 -7.29 -11.03 -19.83
CA ALA A 187 -6.88 -12.42 -19.64
C ALA A 187 -7.72 -13.15 -18.56
N GLY A 188 -8.71 -12.49 -17.96
CA GLY A 188 -9.56 -13.06 -16.90
C GLY A 188 -8.92 -13.09 -15.51
N LEU A 189 -7.74 -12.48 -15.34
CA LEU A 189 -7.03 -12.42 -14.07
C LEU A 189 -7.37 -11.13 -13.32
N ILE A 190 -7.41 -11.19 -11.99
CA ILE A 190 -7.66 -10.03 -11.13
C ILE A 190 -6.31 -9.38 -10.83
N GLU A 191 -6.08 -8.18 -11.38
CA GLU A 191 -4.90 -7.37 -11.10
C GLU A 191 -5.30 -6.17 -10.25
N TYR A 192 -4.61 -5.97 -9.12
CA TYR A 192 -4.79 -4.82 -8.25
C TYR A 192 -3.45 -4.22 -7.85
N ARG A 193 -3.47 -2.94 -7.51
CA ARG A 193 -2.32 -2.26 -6.89
C ARG A 193 -2.54 -2.20 -5.39
N ALA A 194 -1.45 -2.18 -4.64
CA ALA A 194 -1.50 -2.08 -3.19
C ALA A 194 -0.47 -1.08 -2.69
N HIS A 195 -0.83 -0.31 -1.68
CA HIS A 195 0.15 0.51 -0.98
C HIS A 195 1.16 -0.42 -0.26
N PRO A 196 2.49 -0.27 -0.44
CA PRO A 196 3.48 -1.20 0.10
C PRO A 196 3.39 -1.43 1.62
N PHE A 197 3.19 -0.35 2.39
CA PHE A 197 3.04 -0.44 3.85
C PHE A 197 1.59 -0.68 4.34
N TRP A 198 0.61 0.11 3.88
CA TRP A 198 -0.77 0.02 4.38
C TRP A 198 -1.54 -1.17 3.85
N ILE A 199 -1.07 -1.79 2.76
CA ILE A 199 -1.76 -2.87 2.02
C ILE A 199 -3.17 -2.44 1.57
N GLN A 200 -3.37 -1.14 1.37
CA GLN A 200 -4.61 -0.59 0.79
C GLN A 200 -4.71 -1.07 -0.66
N LYS A 201 -5.71 -1.91 -0.97
CA LYS A 201 -5.89 -2.50 -2.30
C LYS A 201 -6.78 -1.61 -3.15
N TYR A 202 -6.34 -1.30 -4.37
CA TYR A 202 -7.11 -0.43 -5.25
C TYR A 202 -6.98 -0.82 -6.73
N CYS A 203 -7.96 -0.36 -7.50
CA CYS A 203 -8.00 -0.54 -8.95
C CYS A 203 -6.79 0.14 -9.61
N PRO A 204 -6.11 -0.48 -10.57
CA PRO A 204 -5.00 0.14 -11.31
C PRO A 204 -5.37 1.46 -12.01
N SER A 205 -6.65 1.69 -12.30
CA SER A 205 -7.14 2.96 -12.86
C SER A 205 -6.89 4.16 -11.94
N HIS A 206 -6.85 3.95 -10.61
CA HIS A 206 -6.64 5.03 -9.65
C HIS A 206 -5.24 5.63 -9.66
N GLU A 207 -4.27 4.99 -10.35
CA GLU A 207 -2.96 5.60 -10.59
C GLU A 207 -3.00 6.72 -11.64
N HIS A 208 -4.07 6.79 -12.45
CA HIS A 208 -4.15 7.67 -13.62
C HIS A 208 -5.39 8.57 -13.64
N ASP A 209 -6.28 8.47 -12.66
CA ASP A 209 -7.57 9.19 -12.62
C ASP A 209 -7.59 10.40 -11.68
N ASP A 210 -6.42 10.89 -11.30
CA ASP A 210 -6.21 11.99 -10.35
C ASP A 210 -6.77 11.72 -8.93
N THR A 211 -6.99 10.45 -8.56
CA THR A 211 -7.32 10.09 -7.18
C THR A 211 -6.21 10.57 -6.26
N PRO A 212 -6.51 11.50 -5.33
CA PRO A 212 -5.49 12.14 -4.54
C PRO A 212 -5.01 11.23 -3.41
N ARG A 213 -3.77 11.45 -3.00
CA ARG A 213 -3.14 10.76 -1.87
C ARG A 213 -3.02 11.69 -0.68
N CYS A 214 -3.06 11.11 0.51
CA CYS A 214 -2.80 11.84 1.74
C CYS A 214 -1.33 12.25 1.75
N CYS A 215 -1.03 13.53 1.95
CA CYS A 215 0.35 14.03 1.96
C CYS A 215 1.22 13.48 3.11
N SER A 216 0.59 12.83 4.10
CA SER A 216 1.26 12.29 5.28
C SER A 216 1.32 10.76 5.31
N CYS A 217 0.23 10.04 4.99
CA CYS A 217 0.24 8.57 5.00
C CYS A 217 0.22 7.93 3.62
N GLU A 218 0.18 8.73 2.54
CA GLU A 218 0.25 8.27 1.13
C GLU A 218 -0.89 7.35 0.65
N ARG A 219 -1.83 7.01 1.54
CA ARG A 219 -3.09 6.34 1.19
C ARG A 219 -3.91 7.19 0.22
N MET A 220 -4.58 6.51 -0.69
CA MET A 220 -5.52 7.14 -1.63
C MET A 220 -6.84 7.50 -0.95
N GLU A 221 -7.43 8.63 -1.35
CA GLU A 221 -8.73 9.13 -0.89
C GLU A 221 -9.87 8.17 -1.29
N PRO A 222 -10.57 7.54 -0.33
CA PRO A 222 -11.77 6.78 -0.65
C PRO A 222 -12.91 7.70 -1.07
N GLN A 223 -13.72 7.26 -2.03
CA GLN A 223 -14.83 8.03 -2.60
C GLN A 223 -15.88 8.44 -1.54
N ASP A 224 -16.02 7.65 -0.48
CA ASP A 224 -17.10 7.80 0.50
C ASP A 224 -16.73 8.67 1.73
N THR A 225 -15.45 8.89 2.01
CA THR A 225 -15.00 9.53 3.28
C THR A 225 -14.45 10.94 3.11
N GLY A 226 -13.91 11.28 1.93
CA GLY A 226 -13.42 12.61 1.62
C GLY A 226 -12.17 13.04 2.41
N TYR A 227 -11.18 13.60 1.74
CA TYR A 227 -10.00 14.20 2.39
C TYR A 227 -10.19 15.70 2.58
N VAL A 228 -9.42 16.26 3.51
CA VAL A 228 -9.39 17.68 3.79
C VAL A 228 -8.28 18.34 2.98
N ALA A 229 -8.64 19.36 2.20
CA ALA A 229 -7.68 20.15 1.44
C ALA A 229 -7.11 21.29 2.29
N LEU A 230 -5.78 21.39 2.31
CA LEU A 230 -5.02 22.50 2.89
C LEU A 230 -4.91 23.65 1.87
N ASP A 231 -4.57 24.85 2.33
CA ASP A 231 -4.52 26.06 1.50
C ASP A 231 -3.45 25.98 0.41
N ASP A 232 -2.42 25.15 0.59
CA ASP A 232 -1.34 24.91 -0.38
C ASP A 232 -1.65 23.82 -1.42
N GLY A 233 -2.87 23.28 -1.40
CA GLY A 233 -3.36 22.24 -2.32
C GLY A 233 -3.09 20.80 -1.87
N ARG A 234 -2.35 20.58 -0.78
CA ARG A 234 -2.16 19.23 -0.22
C ARG A 234 -3.48 18.70 0.34
N LYS A 235 -3.65 17.37 0.32
CA LYS A 235 -4.79 16.70 0.95
C LYS A 235 -4.37 15.86 2.14
N LEU A 236 -5.18 15.88 3.19
CA LEU A 236 -4.97 15.11 4.41
C LEU A 236 -6.18 14.23 4.69
N CYS A 237 -5.94 12.95 5.00
CA CYS A 237 -7.00 12.07 5.47
C CYS A 237 -7.42 12.45 6.90
N LEU A 238 -8.65 12.10 7.29
CA LEU A 238 -9.21 12.45 8.59
C LEU A 238 -8.36 11.91 9.77
N GLU A 239 -7.86 10.68 9.65
CA GLU A 239 -7.02 10.08 10.69
C GLU A 239 -5.66 10.79 10.86
N CYS A 240 -5.08 11.31 9.77
CA CYS A 240 -3.87 12.16 9.86
C CYS A 240 -4.20 13.56 10.39
N LEU A 241 -5.37 14.10 10.05
CA LEU A 241 -5.85 15.40 10.52
C LEU A 241 -6.01 15.43 12.04
N ASP A 242 -6.47 14.35 12.66
CA ASP A 242 -6.69 14.25 14.11
C ASP A 242 -5.43 14.55 14.94
N SER A 243 -4.24 14.35 14.36
CA SER A 243 -2.96 14.63 15.02
C SER A 243 -2.15 15.72 14.32
N ALA A 244 -2.73 16.42 13.35
CA ALA A 244 -2.02 17.44 12.58
C ALA A 244 -1.71 18.68 13.42
N VAL A 245 -0.50 19.20 13.27
CA VAL A 245 -0.06 20.45 13.92
C VAL A 245 -0.30 21.60 12.94
N MET A 246 -1.20 22.53 13.29
CA MET A 246 -1.68 23.54 12.34
C MET A 246 -1.08 24.92 12.55
N ASP A 247 -0.55 25.21 13.74
CA ASP A 247 0.09 26.50 14.04
C ASP A 247 1.30 26.36 14.99
N THR A 248 2.07 27.43 15.10
CA THR A 248 3.30 27.47 15.91
C THR A 248 3.03 27.22 17.40
N LYS A 249 1.86 27.60 17.92
CA LYS A 249 1.53 27.42 19.35
C LYS A 249 1.23 25.95 19.66
N GLU A 250 0.52 25.27 18.76
CA GLU A 250 0.26 23.83 18.85
C GLU A 250 1.57 23.01 18.75
N CYS A 251 2.60 23.54 18.09
CA CYS A 251 3.89 22.87 17.98
C CYS A 251 4.79 23.02 19.23
N GLN A 252 4.51 23.98 20.11
CA GLN A 252 5.38 24.27 21.26
C GLN A 252 5.58 23.08 22.23
N PRO A 253 4.55 22.29 22.59
CA PRO A 253 4.74 21.10 23.44
C PRO A 253 5.65 20.06 22.79
N LEU A 254 5.58 19.93 21.46
CA LEU A 254 6.43 19.01 20.71
C LEU A 254 7.89 19.50 20.68
N TYR A 255 8.10 20.81 20.56
CA TYR A 255 9.42 21.40 20.67
C TYR A 255 10.08 21.11 22.03
N LEU A 256 9.32 21.22 23.13
CA LEU A 256 9.81 20.87 24.46
C LEU A 256 10.15 19.38 24.59
N ASP A 257 9.33 18.48 24.03
CA ASP A 257 9.59 17.02 24.01
C ASP A 257 10.90 16.70 23.24
N ILE A 258 11.16 17.42 22.14
CA ILE A 258 12.42 17.30 21.38
C ILE A 258 13.61 17.84 22.19
N GLN A 259 13.47 18.98 22.87
CA GLN A 259 14.54 19.49 23.74
C GLN A 259 14.88 18.51 24.87
N GLU A 260 13.87 17.90 25.50
CA GLU A 260 14.06 16.86 26.51
C GLU A 260 14.74 15.61 25.93
N PHE A 261 14.35 15.19 24.72
CA PHE A 261 15.01 14.09 24.01
C PHE A 261 16.51 14.36 23.78
N TYR A 262 16.87 15.55 23.29
CA TYR A 262 18.27 15.95 23.10
C TYR A 262 19.04 16.08 24.42
N GLU A 263 18.41 16.60 25.48
CA GLU A 263 19.02 16.65 26.81
C GLU A 263 19.25 15.23 27.37
N GLY A 264 18.32 14.30 27.13
CA GLY A 264 18.48 12.88 27.47
C GLY A 264 19.62 12.18 26.73
N LEU A 265 19.98 12.66 25.55
CA LEU A 265 21.17 12.23 24.79
C LEU A 265 22.45 12.95 25.19
N ASN A 266 22.39 13.82 26.21
CA ASN A 266 23.49 14.69 26.64
C ASN A 266 23.96 15.66 25.53
N MET A 267 23.02 16.10 24.69
CA MET A 267 23.20 16.99 23.54
C MET A 267 22.35 18.26 23.70
N LYS A 268 22.45 18.91 24.86
CA LYS A 268 21.65 20.09 25.18
C LYS A 268 21.88 21.24 24.19
N VAL A 269 20.81 21.74 23.58
CA VAL A 269 20.83 22.94 22.74
C VAL A 269 20.61 24.15 23.64
N GLU A 270 21.69 24.87 23.97
CA GLU A 270 21.63 26.01 24.91
C GLU A 270 20.93 27.23 24.32
N GLN A 271 21.01 27.39 23.00
CA GLN A 271 20.36 28.49 22.30
C GLN A 271 18.86 28.23 22.16
N GLN A 272 18.05 29.25 22.49
CA GLN A 272 16.64 29.25 22.09
C GLN A 272 16.53 29.52 20.59
N VAL A 273 16.32 28.46 19.82
CA VAL A 273 16.11 28.54 18.38
C VAL A 273 14.61 28.72 18.11
N PRO A 274 14.16 29.83 17.49
CA PRO A 274 12.76 30.01 17.13
C PRO A 274 12.26 28.89 16.23
N LEU A 275 11.12 28.29 16.57
CA LEU A 275 10.41 27.33 15.74
C LEU A 275 9.22 28.01 15.08
N LEU A 276 9.11 27.93 13.75
CA LEU A 276 8.03 28.56 12.99
C LEU A 276 7.36 27.55 12.06
N LEU A 277 6.04 27.43 12.15
CA LEU A 277 5.25 26.73 11.13
C LEU A 277 4.99 27.67 9.95
N VAL A 278 5.18 27.14 8.74
CA VAL A 278 5.15 27.91 7.50
C VAL A 278 4.43 27.15 6.39
N GLU A 279 3.97 27.89 5.38
CA GLU A 279 3.44 27.32 4.15
C GLU A 279 4.55 26.81 3.22
N ARG A 280 4.19 25.95 2.28
CA ARG A 280 5.12 25.41 1.27
C ARG A 280 5.83 26.52 0.47
N GLN A 281 5.12 27.60 0.15
CA GLN A 281 5.68 28.73 -0.59
C GLN A 281 6.80 29.41 0.22
N ALA A 282 6.53 29.73 1.49
CA ALA A 282 7.52 30.36 2.38
C ALA A 282 8.73 29.46 2.63
N LEU A 283 8.54 28.14 2.71
CA LEU A 283 9.63 27.18 2.86
C LEU A 283 10.52 27.11 1.61
N ASN A 284 9.92 27.13 0.42
CA ASN A 284 10.65 27.16 -0.85
C ASN A 284 11.45 28.46 -1.00
N GLU A 285 10.86 29.62 -0.67
CA GLU A 285 11.54 30.92 -0.72
C GLU A 285 12.68 30.99 0.30
N ALA A 286 12.48 30.49 1.52
CA ALA A 286 13.51 30.42 2.54
C ALA A 286 14.69 29.53 2.15
N ARG A 287 14.42 28.44 1.40
CA ARG A 287 15.44 27.55 0.84
C ARG A 287 16.26 28.24 -0.25
N GLU A 288 15.64 29.03 -1.13
CA GLU A 288 16.34 29.79 -2.18
C GLU A 288 17.22 30.91 -1.59
N GLY A 289 16.82 31.47 -0.44
CA GLY A 289 17.58 32.48 0.28
C GLY A 289 18.82 31.96 1.02
N GLU A 290 18.93 30.65 1.23
CA GLU A 290 20.01 30.06 2.03
C GLU A 290 21.21 29.67 1.16
N LYS A 291 22.35 30.36 1.37
CA LYS A 291 23.60 30.11 0.61
C LYS A 291 24.22 28.74 0.87
N ASN A 292 23.92 28.16 2.04
CA ASN A 292 24.34 26.82 2.45
C ASN A 292 23.18 25.81 2.41
N GLY A 293 22.06 26.14 1.76
CA GLY A 293 20.91 25.25 1.65
C GLY A 293 21.28 24.00 0.85
N HIS A 294 21.13 22.82 1.45
CA HIS A 294 21.38 21.55 0.77
C HIS A 294 20.23 21.28 -0.21
N TYR A 295 20.57 21.13 -1.49
CA TYR A 295 19.61 20.84 -2.54
C TYR A 295 19.24 19.35 -2.50
N HIS A 296 17.92 19.07 -2.46
CA HIS A 296 17.22 17.95 -3.14
C HIS A 296 16.49 16.90 -2.26
N MET A 297 15.26 17.22 -1.83
CA MET A 297 14.11 16.31 -1.78
C MET A 297 12.97 16.90 -2.65
N PRO A 298 12.10 16.10 -3.31
CA PRO A 298 10.99 16.63 -4.10
C PRO A 298 10.03 17.53 -3.30
N GLU A 299 9.98 17.36 -1.98
CA GLU A 299 9.24 18.23 -1.05
C GLU A 299 10.07 18.44 0.23
N THR A 300 10.78 19.56 0.34
CA THR A 300 11.36 20.01 1.61
C THR A 300 10.22 20.24 2.61
N ARG A 301 10.26 19.58 3.79
CA ARG A 301 9.21 19.67 4.83
C ARG A 301 9.69 20.33 6.12
N GLY A 302 10.99 20.49 6.28
CA GLY A 302 11.66 21.24 7.34
C GLY A 302 12.87 21.99 6.79
N LEU A 303 13.30 23.05 7.47
CA LEU A 303 14.51 23.78 7.12
C LEU A 303 15.14 24.47 8.33
N CYS A 304 16.38 24.15 8.62
CA CYS A 304 17.20 24.82 9.63
C CYS A 304 17.94 26.02 9.01
N LEU A 305 17.58 27.23 9.42
CA LEU A 305 18.09 28.48 8.86
C LEU A 305 19.29 29.06 9.61
N SER A 306 20.19 29.66 8.85
CA SER A 306 21.40 30.34 9.35
C SER A 306 21.51 31.82 8.94
N GLU A 307 20.83 32.21 7.86
CA GLU A 307 20.88 33.56 7.29
C GLU A 307 19.73 34.45 7.81
N GLU A 308 19.91 35.78 7.72
CA GLU A 308 18.85 36.75 8.01
C GLU A 308 17.87 36.84 6.84
N GLN A 309 16.59 36.57 7.12
CA GLN A 309 15.51 36.65 6.15
C GLN A 309 14.17 36.91 6.82
N THR A 310 13.17 37.35 6.03
CA THR A 310 11.80 37.51 6.52
C THR A 310 10.96 36.36 6.02
N VAL A 311 10.34 35.62 6.92
CA VAL A 311 9.56 34.41 6.60
C VAL A 311 8.11 34.59 7.05
N SER A 312 7.16 34.23 6.19
CA SER A 312 5.73 34.24 6.54
C SER A 312 5.40 33.03 7.41
N THR A 313 5.05 33.26 8.68
CA THR A 313 4.68 32.20 9.65
C THR A 313 3.18 32.20 9.93
N ILE A 314 2.64 31.04 10.30
CA ILE A 314 1.22 30.86 10.60
C ILE A 314 0.92 31.34 12.02
N LEU A 315 0.22 32.46 12.11
CA LEU A 315 -0.23 33.05 13.38
C LEU A 315 -1.51 32.40 13.88
N ARG A 316 -2.41 32.03 12.95
CA ARG A 316 -3.72 31.43 13.24
C ARG A 316 -3.98 30.25 12.33
N ARG A 317 -4.28 29.11 12.93
CA ARG A 317 -4.69 27.89 12.21
C ARG A 317 -5.90 28.15 11.29
N PRO A 318 -5.97 27.45 10.14
CA PRO A 318 -7.15 27.49 9.29
C PRO A 318 -8.37 26.91 10.01
N SER A 319 -9.54 27.44 9.69
CA SER A 319 -10.83 26.87 10.05
C SER A 319 -11.35 25.98 8.92
N PHE A 320 -11.99 24.87 9.28
CA PHE A 320 -12.59 23.95 8.32
C PHE A 320 -14.09 24.19 8.26
N GLY A 321 -14.53 24.83 7.19
CA GLY A 321 -15.96 25.11 6.94
C GLY A 321 -16.70 23.93 6.34
N THR A 322 -17.98 24.14 5.98
CA THR A 322 -18.78 23.15 5.24
C THR A 322 -18.13 22.89 3.87
N GLY A 323 -17.51 21.72 3.70
CA GLY A 323 -16.86 21.32 2.43
C GLY A 323 -15.39 20.87 2.52
N ASN A 324 -14.87 20.52 3.71
CA ASN A 324 -13.51 19.95 3.87
C ASN A 324 -12.39 20.78 3.24
N ARG A 325 -12.54 22.11 3.24
CA ARG A 325 -11.53 23.05 2.77
C ARG A 325 -11.08 23.93 3.93
N ALA A 326 -9.76 24.11 4.06
CA ALA A 326 -9.18 25.13 4.90
C ALA A 326 -9.61 26.53 4.43
N MET A 327 -9.92 27.40 5.39
CA MET A 327 -10.32 28.80 5.21
C MET A 327 -9.77 29.63 6.38
N ASP A 328 -9.65 30.94 6.18
CA ASP A 328 -9.32 31.92 7.24
C ASP A 328 -7.95 31.74 7.93
N MET A 329 -6.97 31.14 7.23
CA MET A 329 -5.58 31.15 7.72
C MET A 329 -5.00 32.56 7.69
N ILE A 330 -4.28 32.93 8.76
CA ILE A 330 -3.61 34.24 8.86
C ILE A 330 -2.12 33.99 9.01
N THR A 331 -1.34 34.51 8.07
CA THR A 331 0.11 34.53 8.11
C THR A 331 0.61 35.92 8.55
N GLU A 332 1.77 35.95 9.21
CA GLU A 332 2.46 37.18 9.57
C GLU A 332 3.94 37.14 9.16
N PRO A 333 4.53 38.25 8.71
CA PRO A 333 5.96 38.30 8.41
C PRO A 333 6.77 38.28 9.70
N TYR A 334 7.64 37.29 9.85
CA TYR A 334 8.59 37.18 10.95
C TYR A 334 10.00 37.52 10.45
N LYS A 335 10.60 38.59 10.99
CA LYS A 335 11.95 39.00 10.62
C LYS A 335 13.00 38.24 11.44
N LEU A 336 13.78 37.39 10.78
CA LEU A 336 14.91 36.68 11.37
C LEU A 336 16.14 37.58 11.35
N THR A 337 16.54 38.09 12.51
CA THR A 337 17.82 38.81 12.65
C THR A 337 18.93 37.83 13.00
N ARG A 338 20.06 37.86 12.28
CA ARG A 338 21.21 37.00 12.58
C ARG A 338 21.87 37.44 13.89
N ARG A 339 21.55 36.74 14.98
CA ARG A 339 22.15 36.96 16.31
C ARG A 339 23.14 35.85 16.70
N CYS A 340 23.18 34.78 15.92
CA CYS A 340 23.83 33.50 16.20
C CYS A 340 23.92 32.66 14.90
N GLU A 341 24.52 31.48 14.98
CA GLU A 341 24.77 30.59 13.83
C GLU A 341 23.50 29.93 13.28
N VAL A 342 22.46 29.81 14.11
CA VAL A 342 21.14 29.27 13.72
C VAL A 342 20.07 30.31 14.03
N THR A 343 19.32 30.75 13.02
CA THR A 343 18.35 31.84 13.14
C THR A 343 16.93 31.35 13.43
N ALA A 344 16.51 30.23 12.85
CA ALA A 344 15.23 29.57 13.12
C ALA A 344 15.19 28.14 12.56
N ILE A 345 14.23 27.35 13.02
CA ILE A 345 13.80 26.10 12.37
C ILE A 345 12.40 26.35 11.79
N LEU A 346 12.24 26.09 10.50
CA LEU A 346 10.97 26.13 9.80
C LEU A 346 10.43 24.73 9.61
N ILE A 347 9.11 24.55 9.81
CA ILE A 347 8.43 23.28 9.50
C ILE A 347 7.16 23.55 8.70
N LEU A 348 6.91 22.72 7.69
CA LEU A 348 5.68 22.76 6.91
C LEU A 348 4.47 22.44 7.80
N TYR A 349 3.45 23.29 7.77
CA TYR A 349 2.25 23.10 8.59
C TYR A 349 1.36 21.93 8.11
N GLY A 350 0.43 21.51 8.96
CA GLY A 350 -0.57 20.51 8.59
C GLY A 350 -0.01 19.10 8.45
N LEU A 351 1.10 18.82 9.12
CA LEU A 351 1.69 17.49 9.23
C LEU A 351 1.29 16.85 10.58
N PRO A 352 1.05 15.52 10.63
CA PRO A 352 0.81 14.78 11.86
C PRO A 352 1.93 14.96 12.88
N ARG A 353 1.58 14.99 14.17
CA ARG A 353 2.50 15.20 15.29
C ARG A 353 3.79 14.36 15.22
N LEU A 354 3.67 13.08 14.86
CA LEU A 354 4.85 12.20 14.73
C LEU A 354 5.74 12.59 13.54
N LEU A 355 5.16 12.98 12.40
CA LEU A 355 5.93 13.45 11.25
C LEU A 355 6.61 14.77 11.58
N THR A 356 5.86 15.74 12.10
CA THR A 356 6.38 17.04 12.56
C THR A 356 7.52 16.86 13.56
N GLY A 357 7.38 15.93 14.51
CA GLY A 357 8.41 15.68 15.53
C GLY A 357 9.66 15.01 14.96
N SER A 358 9.50 14.09 14.00
CA SER A 358 10.64 13.48 13.31
C SER A 358 11.43 14.49 12.49
N ILE A 359 10.73 15.39 11.78
CA ILE A 359 11.35 16.50 11.04
C ILE A 359 12.02 17.46 12.02
N LEU A 360 11.36 17.80 13.13
CA LEU A 360 11.96 18.68 14.13
C LEU A 360 13.21 18.07 14.77
N ALA A 361 13.24 16.77 15.06
CA ALA A 361 14.43 16.07 15.50
C ALA A 361 15.55 16.15 14.44
N HIS A 362 15.21 15.92 13.18
CA HIS A 362 16.15 16.06 12.07
C HIS A 362 16.77 17.47 11.99
N GLU A 363 15.93 18.51 11.95
CA GLU A 363 16.40 19.91 11.86
C GLU A 363 17.15 20.37 13.12
N MET A 364 16.76 19.84 14.30
CA MET A 364 17.46 20.11 15.56
C MET A 364 18.89 19.53 15.52
N MET A 365 19.12 18.43 14.82
CA MET A 365 20.45 17.88 14.66
C MET A 365 21.36 18.81 13.84
N HIS A 366 20.86 19.37 12.72
CA HIS A 366 21.58 20.41 11.99
C HIS A 366 21.89 21.62 12.88
N ALA A 367 20.90 22.07 13.66
CA ALA A 367 21.08 23.19 14.57
C ALA A 367 22.16 22.90 15.62
N TRP A 368 22.12 21.72 16.25
CA TRP A 368 23.09 21.30 17.26
C TRP A 368 24.50 21.19 16.68
N MET A 369 24.69 20.58 15.51
CA MET A 369 26.00 20.45 14.87
C MET A 369 26.62 21.81 14.56
N ARG A 370 25.83 22.75 14.05
CA ARG A 370 26.28 24.12 13.78
C ARG A 370 26.78 24.78 15.07
N LEU A 371 25.97 24.74 16.13
CA LEU A 371 26.32 25.34 17.43
C LEU A 371 27.53 24.69 18.12
N GLN A 372 27.85 23.43 17.81
CA GLN A 372 29.06 22.76 18.28
C GLN A 372 30.29 23.02 17.41
N GLY A 373 30.16 23.80 16.34
CA GLY A 373 31.25 24.17 15.45
C GLY A 373 31.74 23.02 14.57
N PHE A 374 30.85 22.14 14.13
CA PHE A 374 31.19 21.11 13.14
C PHE A 374 31.68 21.78 11.84
N GLN A 375 32.70 21.17 11.22
CA GLN A 375 33.15 21.59 9.89
C GLN A 375 32.08 21.28 8.84
N THR A 376 32.20 21.83 7.64
CA THR A 376 31.35 21.45 6.52
C THR A 376 31.51 19.96 6.22
N LEU A 377 30.45 19.19 6.49
CA LEU A 377 30.40 17.76 6.28
C LEU A 377 29.97 17.45 4.84
N SER A 378 30.22 16.21 4.39
CA SER A 378 29.58 15.71 3.19
C SER A 378 28.09 15.44 3.46
N GLN A 379 27.24 15.61 2.44
CA GLN A 379 25.79 15.52 2.60
C GLN A 379 25.34 14.17 3.15
N ASP A 380 25.94 13.07 2.69
CA ASP A 380 25.65 11.71 3.18
C ASP A 380 25.91 11.55 4.68
N VAL A 381 26.91 12.24 5.22
CA VAL A 381 27.24 12.19 6.66
C VAL A 381 26.31 13.11 7.45
N GLU A 382 26.10 14.34 6.98
CA GLU A 382 25.25 15.33 7.64
C GLU A 382 23.79 14.88 7.68
N GLU A 383 23.22 14.55 6.52
CA GLU A 383 21.83 14.10 6.41
C GLU A 383 21.65 12.73 7.04
N GLY A 384 22.65 11.86 6.91
CA GLY A 384 22.64 10.52 7.50
C GLY A 384 22.51 10.55 9.02
N ILE A 385 23.32 11.36 9.72
CA ILE A 385 23.21 11.47 11.18
C ILE A 385 21.92 12.18 11.59
N CYS A 386 21.43 13.17 10.82
CA CYS A 386 20.15 13.81 11.08
C CYS A 386 18.97 12.82 10.97
N GLN A 387 18.99 11.93 9.97
CA GLN A 387 18.01 10.84 9.85
C GLN A 387 18.08 9.84 11.01
N VAL A 388 19.29 9.55 11.54
CA VAL A 388 19.44 8.69 12.73
C VAL A 388 18.72 9.29 13.93
N LEU A 389 18.86 10.60 14.17
CA LEU A 389 18.19 11.27 15.29
C LEU A 389 16.66 11.29 15.11
N ALA A 390 16.17 11.51 13.89
CA ALA A 390 14.75 11.41 13.57
C ALA A 390 14.19 10.00 13.83
N HIS A 391 14.88 8.96 13.37
CA HIS A 391 14.54 7.55 13.59
C HIS A 391 14.54 7.19 15.08
N MET A 392 15.60 7.57 15.80
CA MET A 392 15.71 7.36 17.25
C MET A 392 14.56 8.01 18.00
N TRP A 393 14.20 9.26 17.67
CA TRP A 393 13.07 9.92 18.31
C TRP A 393 11.75 9.17 18.05
N ILE A 394 11.46 8.78 16.80
CA ILE A 394 10.27 7.98 16.48
C ILE A 394 10.24 6.69 17.31
N ALA A 395 11.37 5.98 17.42
CA ALA A 395 11.47 4.75 18.20
C ALA A 395 11.11 4.99 19.67
N THR A 396 11.61 6.05 20.31
CA THR A 396 11.23 6.38 21.70
C THR A 396 9.73 6.64 21.86
N GLN A 397 9.09 7.22 20.84
CA GLN A 397 7.66 7.50 20.85
C GLN A 397 6.82 6.22 20.70
N LEU A 398 7.33 5.21 19.98
CA LEU A 398 6.69 3.90 19.84
C LEU A 398 6.88 3.04 21.10
N ASP A 399 8.09 3.02 21.68
CA ASP A 399 8.39 2.20 22.87
C ASP A 399 7.64 2.68 24.11
N SER A 400 7.43 4.00 24.24
CA SER A 400 6.62 4.59 25.31
C SER A 400 5.17 4.10 25.35
N SER A 401 4.69 3.44 24.28
CA SER A 401 3.31 2.94 24.17
C SER A 401 3.12 1.50 24.66
N SER A 402 4.18 0.67 24.72
CA SER A 402 4.05 -0.75 25.11
C SER A 402 4.01 -0.97 26.62
N SER A 403 4.47 0.00 27.43
CA SER A 403 4.67 -0.16 28.88
C SER A 403 3.47 0.20 29.78
N SER A 404 2.23 0.16 29.28
CA SER A 404 1.04 0.65 30.03
C SER A 404 0.05 -0.42 30.53
N ASP A 405 0.47 -1.68 30.67
CA ASP A 405 -0.38 -2.76 31.24
C ASP A 405 -0.24 -2.97 32.76
N VAL A 406 0.46 -2.09 33.48
CA VAL A 406 0.52 -2.13 34.95
C VAL A 406 -0.41 -1.10 35.58
N ALA A 407 -1.36 -1.58 36.39
CA ALA A 407 -2.31 -0.76 37.16
C ALA A 407 -1.58 0.27 38.04
N PRO A 408 -2.06 1.52 38.15
CA PRO A 408 -1.36 2.55 38.90
C PRO A 408 -1.56 2.35 40.40
N THR A 409 -0.49 2.00 41.11
CA THR A 409 -0.36 2.30 42.54
C THR A 409 0.16 3.72 42.70
N SER A 410 -0.54 4.48 43.52
CA SER A 410 -0.36 5.92 43.73
C SER A 410 0.97 6.25 44.43
N SER A 411 1.75 7.16 43.84
CA SER A 411 2.57 8.14 44.59
C SER A 411 3.05 9.30 43.71
N LEU A 412 3.10 10.47 44.34
CA LEU A 412 3.23 11.82 43.78
C LEU A 412 4.56 12.12 43.08
N GLY A 413 4.49 13.01 42.08
CA GLY A 413 5.56 13.99 41.83
C GLY A 413 6.34 13.86 40.53
N SER A 414 5.69 14.08 39.39
CA SER A 414 6.24 14.87 38.28
C SER A 414 5.12 15.03 37.25
N SER A 415 4.90 16.24 36.73
CA SER A 415 3.90 16.57 35.72
C SER A 415 4.27 15.96 34.37
N ARG A 416 4.24 14.62 34.28
CA ARG A 416 4.17 13.90 33.01
C ARG A 416 2.83 14.26 32.39
N ILE A 417 2.85 14.88 31.22
CA ILE A 417 1.70 14.91 30.32
C ILE A 417 1.20 13.46 30.27
N ARG A 418 -0.03 13.22 30.72
CA ARG A 418 -0.65 11.89 30.69
C ARG A 418 -0.75 11.48 29.22
N LYS A 419 0.28 10.82 28.68
CA LYS A 419 0.22 10.09 27.40
C LYS A 419 -0.82 8.98 27.61
N GLY A 420 -2.08 9.27 27.33
CA GLY A 420 -3.14 8.26 27.27
C GLY A 420 -2.80 7.19 26.23
N LYS A 421 -3.51 6.07 26.22
CA LYS A 421 -3.37 5.06 25.16
C LYS A 421 -3.52 5.77 23.81
N ARG A 422 -2.43 5.84 23.04
CA ARG A 422 -2.43 6.46 21.71
C ARG A 422 -3.34 5.66 20.79
N PRO A 423 -4.06 6.31 19.85
CA PRO A 423 -4.85 5.61 18.85
C PRO A 423 -3.97 4.61 18.08
N GLU A 424 -4.53 3.44 17.77
CA GLU A 424 -3.83 2.39 17.00
C GLU A 424 -3.27 2.92 15.67
N PHE A 425 -4.03 3.82 15.02
CA PHE A 425 -3.60 4.52 13.81
C PHE A 425 -2.32 5.34 14.02
N GLU A 426 -2.19 6.08 15.13
CA GLU A 426 -1.01 6.91 15.41
C GLU A 426 0.24 6.03 15.56
N ARG A 427 0.12 4.86 16.20
CA ARG A 427 1.21 3.87 16.30
C ARG A 427 1.62 3.36 14.91
N LYS A 428 0.64 2.91 14.12
CA LYS A 428 0.89 2.39 12.76
C LYS A 428 1.47 3.47 11.83
N LEU A 429 1.06 4.73 12.01
CA LEU A 429 1.61 5.88 11.31
C LEU A 429 3.07 6.16 11.71
N GLY A 430 3.43 5.99 12.99
CA GLY A 430 4.81 6.06 13.45
C GLY A 430 5.69 4.95 12.85
N GLU A 431 5.17 3.72 12.79
CA GLU A 431 5.84 2.59 12.13
C GLU A 431 6.03 2.85 10.63
N PHE A 432 5.04 3.47 9.97
CA PHE A 432 5.15 3.90 8.58
C PHE A 432 6.32 4.88 8.38
N PHE A 433 6.41 5.95 9.19
CA PHE A 433 7.52 6.90 9.08
C PHE A 433 8.88 6.28 9.36
N ARG A 434 8.95 5.39 10.35
CA ARG A 434 10.18 4.63 10.64
C ARG A 434 10.59 3.79 9.43
N HIS A 435 9.64 3.08 8.82
CA HIS A 435 9.87 2.28 7.62
C HIS A 435 10.30 3.15 6.43
N GLN A 436 9.75 4.36 6.26
CA GLN A 436 10.17 5.28 5.19
C GLN A 436 11.65 5.65 5.31
N ILE A 437 12.15 5.94 6.52
CA ILE A 437 13.58 6.24 6.74
C ILE A 437 14.44 5.00 6.46
N GLU A 438 14.02 3.82 6.93
CA GLU A 438 14.77 2.57 6.77
C GLU A 438 14.86 2.07 5.32
N SER A 439 13.78 2.25 4.55
CA SER A 439 13.65 1.79 3.16
C SER A 439 14.02 2.83 2.12
N ASP A 440 14.42 4.04 2.54
CA ASP A 440 14.85 5.11 1.62
C ASP A 440 16.03 4.62 0.75
N THR A 441 15.86 4.71 -0.57
CA THR A 441 16.85 4.26 -1.55
C THR A 441 17.80 5.37 -1.98
N SER A 442 17.65 6.59 -1.46
CA SER A 442 18.49 7.72 -1.83
C SER A 442 19.93 7.54 -1.31
N PRO A 443 20.94 7.94 -2.09
CA PRO A 443 22.33 7.87 -1.66
C PRO A 443 22.68 8.78 -0.47
N VAL A 444 21.96 9.90 -0.32
CA VAL A 444 22.25 10.88 0.73
C VAL A 444 21.49 10.56 2.01
N TYR A 445 20.17 10.38 1.93
CA TYR A 445 19.34 10.15 3.12
C TYR A 445 19.28 8.66 3.49
N GLY A 446 19.07 7.78 2.51
CA GLY A 446 18.96 6.34 2.73
C GLY A 446 20.28 5.66 3.07
N ASP A 447 21.28 5.76 2.19
CA ASP A 447 22.60 5.17 2.45
C ASP A 447 23.30 5.88 3.62
N GLY A 448 23.17 7.21 3.71
CA GLY A 448 23.67 8.00 4.84
C GLY A 448 23.06 7.56 6.17
N PHE A 449 21.74 7.36 6.23
CA PHE A 449 21.07 6.79 7.41
C PHE A 449 21.61 5.41 7.74
N ARG A 450 21.70 4.49 6.77
CA ARG A 450 22.21 3.13 7.01
C ARG A 450 23.63 3.14 7.58
N ALA A 451 24.52 3.94 7.01
CA ALA A 451 25.89 4.09 7.50
C ALA A 451 25.95 4.71 8.90
N GLY A 452 25.20 5.80 9.13
CA GLY A 452 25.13 6.47 10.43
C GLY A 452 24.52 5.59 11.52
N ASN A 453 23.42 4.90 11.20
CA ASN A 453 22.74 4.00 12.12
C ASN A 453 23.63 2.81 12.49
N GLN A 454 24.36 2.25 11.53
CA GLN A 454 25.35 1.20 11.78
C GLN A 454 26.48 1.69 12.71
N ALA A 455 26.99 2.91 12.47
CA ALA A 455 28.02 3.52 13.32
C ALA A 455 27.52 3.74 14.75
N VAL A 456 26.32 4.33 14.91
CA VAL A 456 25.71 4.57 16.22
C VAL A 456 25.41 3.27 16.94
N TYR A 457 24.93 2.24 16.25
CA TYR A 457 24.70 0.91 16.83
C TYR A 457 26.00 0.27 17.33
N LYS A 458 27.10 0.38 16.56
CA LYS A 458 28.38 -0.25 16.88
C LYS A 458 29.19 0.50 17.94
N TYR A 459 29.20 1.83 17.88
CA TYR A 459 30.10 2.66 18.69
C TYR A 459 29.38 3.55 19.71
N GLY A 460 28.06 3.65 19.64
CA GLY A 460 27.26 4.59 20.40
C GLY A 460 27.24 5.99 19.77
N LEU A 461 26.19 6.75 20.08
CA LEU A 461 25.97 8.08 19.49
C LEU A 461 27.12 9.05 19.79
N GLY A 462 27.50 9.20 21.06
CA GLY A 462 28.53 10.16 21.46
C GLY A 462 29.89 9.94 20.80
N ARG A 463 30.35 8.67 20.69
CA ARG A 463 31.61 8.35 20.02
C ARG A 463 31.54 8.56 18.52
N THR A 464 30.38 8.27 17.92
CA THR A 464 30.12 8.50 16.50
C THR A 464 30.20 9.99 16.18
N LEU A 465 29.52 10.84 16.97
CA LEU A 465 29.56 12.29 16.80
C LEU A 465 30.96 12.88 16.99
N GLU A 466 31.72 12.41 17.98
CA GLU A 466 33.10 12.84 18.18
C GLU A 466 33.98 12.48 16.96
N HIS A 467 33.79 11.28 16.41
CA HIS A 467 34.53 10.86 15.21
C HIS A 467 34.17 11.71 13.98
N ILE A 468 32.87 11.98 13.77
CA ILE A 468 32.41 12.86 12.70
C ILE A 468 33.01 14.26 12.86
N ARG A 469 33.01 14.81 14.09
CA ARG A 469 33.58 16.12 14.38
C ARG A 469 35.07 16.19 14.03
N MET A 470 35.82 15.12 14.29
CA MET A 470 37.27 15.06 14.08
C MET A 470 37.67 14.75 12.63
N THR A 471 36.86 13.97 11.91
CA THR A 471 37.26 13.39 10.60
C THR A 471 36.35 13.78 9.43
N GLY A 472 35.16 14.30 9.71
CA GLY A 472 34.13 14.57 8.73
C GLY A 472 33.43 13.33 8.16
N ARG A 473 33.66 12.12 8.71
CA ARG A 473 33.13 10.85 8.18
C ARG A 473 32.54 9.98 9.29
N PHE A 474 31.75 8.98 8.94
CA PHE A 474 31.32 7.94 9.88
C PHE A 474 32.47 7.00 10.27
N PRO A 475 32.52 6.51 11.52
CA PRO A 475 33.46 5.48 11.93
C PRO A 475 33.05 4.11 11.36
N TYR A 476 34.02 3.38 10.79
CA TYR A 476 33.83 2.04 10.21
C TYR A 476 34.28 0.93 11.17
#